data_AF-A0A925SQ09-F1
#
_entry.id   AF-A0A925SQ09-F1
#
_cell.length_a   1.000
_cell.length_b   1.000
_cell.length_c   1.000
_cell.angle_alpha   90.00
_cell.angle_beta   90.00
_cell.angle_gamma   90.00
#
_symmetry.space_group_name_H-M   'P 1'
#
loop_
_entity.id
_entity.type
_entity.pdbx_description
1 polymer ?
#
loop_
_entity_poly.entity_id
_entity_poly.type
_entity_poly.pdbx_seq_one_letter_code
_entity_poly.pdbx_strand_id
1 'polypeptide(L)' 'QGVVSVTMVTNSATYGDILSKPIFVLGVQKGLELLKQFPGNEAVIITTDGKMVITPGLEGKIELPL' A
#
# COMPACT_ATOMS: atom_id res chain seq x y z
N GLN A 1 -1.73 -10.39 -8.49
CA GLN A 1 -0.37 -9.83 -8.71
C GLN A 1 0.44 -10.01 -7.45
N GLY A 2 1.69 -10.44 -7.60
CA GLY A 2 2.63 -10.55 -6.47
C GLY A 2 3.10 -9.17 -6.01
N VAL A 3 3.52 -9.10 -4.75
CA VAL A 3 3.97 -7.87 -4.08
C VAL A 3 5.41 -8.06 -3.62
N VAL A 4 6.25 -7.06 -3.86
CA VAL A 4 7.64 -6.96 -3.41
C VAL A 4 7.71 -6.17 -2.11
N SER A 5 6.93 -5.08 -2.01
CA SER A 5 6.86 -4.27 -0.81
C SER A 5 5.51 -3.59 -0.66
N VAL A 6 5.16 -3.29 0.59
CA VAL A 6 4.04 -2.44 0.98
C VAL A 6 4.57 -1.39 1.93
N THR A 7 4.44 -0.13 1.57
CA THR A 7 4.75 1.01 2.44
C THR A 7 3.44 1.67 2.85
N MET A 8 3.17 1.70 4.16
CA MET A 8 1.97 2.32 4.70
C MET A 8 2.22 3.78 5.06
N VAL A 9 1.27 4.64 4.73
CA VAL A 9 1.21 6.03 5.19
C VAL A 9 -0.04 6.16 6.07
N THR A 10 0.17 6.36 7.37
CA THR A 10 -0.89 6.33 8.38
C THR A 10 -0.48 7.11 9.63
N ASN A 11 -1.46 7.59 10.39
CA ASN A 11 -1.26 8.25 11.69
C ASN A 11 -1.11 7.25 12.86
N SER A 12 -1.21 5.95 12.60
CA SER A 12 -1.10 4.90 13.62
C SER A 12 -0.05 3.87 13.22
N ALA A 13 1.06 3.83 13.97
CA ALA A 13 2.12 2.84 13.76
C ALA A 13 1.57 1.40 13.84
N THR A 14 0.62 1.16 14.76
CA THR A 14 -0.06 -0.13 14.90
C THR A 14 -0.82 -0.53 13.64
N TYR A 15 -1.57 0.40 13.02
CA TYR A 15 -2.26 0.10 11.76
C TYR A 15 -1.28 -0.10 10.61
N GLY A 16 -0.18 0.67 10.54
CA GLY A 16 0.85 0.47 9.53
C GLY A 16 1.45 -0.93 9.57
N ASP A 17 1.78 -1.41 10.77
CA ASP A 17 2.37 -2.73 10.98
C ASP A 17 1.37 -3.88 10.75
N ILE A 18 0.11 -3.72 11.19
CA ILE A 18 -0.91 -4.78 11.05
C ILE A 18 -1.45 -4.87 9.62
N LEU A 19 -1.64 -3.76 8.91
CA LEU A 19 -2.26 -3.75 7.57
C LEU A 19 -1.27 -4.10 6.45
N SER A 20 0.02 -3.79 6.59
CA SER A 20 1.03 -4.07 5.56
C SER A 20 1.16 -5.56 5.23
N LYS A 21 1.13 -6.43 6.26
CA LYS A 21 1.28 -7.88 6.15
C LYS A 21 0.16 -8.55 5.34
N PRO A 22 -1.14 -8.37 5.67
CA PRO A 22 -2.22 -8.95 4.89
C PRO A 22 -2.26 -8.38 3.46
N ILE A 23 -1.95 -7.10 3.24
CA ILE A 23 -1.86 -6.54 1.87
C ILE A 23 -0.77 -7.27 1.07
N PHE A 24 0.39 -7.51 1.66
CA PHE A 24 1.48 -8.26 1.04
C PHE A 24 1.07 -9.69 0.66
N VAL A 25 0.40 -10.41 1.59
CA VAL A 25 -0.03 -11.80 1.39
C VAL A 25 -1.20 -11.92 0.39
N LEU A 26 -2.18 -11.03 0.48
CA LEU A 26 -3.38 -11.06 -0.37
C LEU A 26 -3.09 -10.60 -1.81
N GLY A 27 -2.00 -9.86 -2.01
CA GLY A 27 -1.66 -9.23 -3.26
C GLY A 27 -2.46 -7.95 -3.53
N VAL A 28 -2.10 -7.24 -4.60
CA VAL A 28 -2.57 -5.86 -4.89
C VAL A 28 -4.08 -5.69 -4.78
N GLN A 29 -4.87 -6.44 -5.55
CA GLN A 29 -6.30 -6.17 -5.68
C GLN A 29 -7.07 -6.41 -4.37
N LYS A 30 -6.89 -7.58 -3.76
CA LYS A 30 -7.52 -7.93 -2.47
C LYS A 30 -6.96 -7.10 -1.31
N GLY A 31 -5.67 -6.75 -1.35
CA GLY A 31 -5.05 -5.86 -0.39
C GLY A 31 -5.65 -4.45 -0.42
N LEU A 32 -5.90 -3.90 -1.60
CA LEU A 32 -6.58 -2.60 -1.76
C LEU A 32 -8.05 -2.66 -1.33
N GLU A 33 -8.76 -3.76 -1.60
CA GLU A 33 -10.13 -3.97 -1.11
C GLU A 33 -10.19 -4.05 0.42
N LEU A 34 -9.22 -4.71 1.05
CA LEU A 34 -9.07 -4.71 2.52
C LEU A 34 -8.82 -3.29 3.03
N LEU A 35 -7.87 -2.57 2.43
CA LEU A 35 -7.46 -1.23 2.88
C LEU A 35 -8.62 -0.22 2.82
N LYS A 36 -9.52 -0.34 1.84
CA LYS A 36 -10.73 0.52 1.73
C LYS A 36 -11.64 0.47 2.97
N GLN A 37 -11.54 -0.57 3.79
CA GLN A 37 -12.31 -0.69 5.04
C GLN A 37 -11.72 0.14 6.19
N PHE A 38 -10.52 0.69 6.02
CA PHE A 38 -9.77 1.45 7.04
C PHE A 38 -9.47 2.87 6.53
N PRO A 39 -10.47 3.76 6.49
CA PRO A 39 -10.30 5.13 5.98
C PRO A 39 -9.19 5.89 6.72
N GLY A 40 -8.46 6.74 5.99
CA GLY A 40 -7.31 7.49 6.54
C GLY A 40 -5.99 6.72 6.54
N ASN A 41 -5.94 5.53 5.94
CA ASN A 41 -4.73 4.76 5.72
C ASN A 41 -4.47 4.63 4.23
N GLU A 42 -3.25 4.96 3.82
CA GLU A 42 -2.82 4.93 2.43
C GLU A 42 -1.63 3.98 2.26
N ALA A 43 -1.38 3.53 1.04
CA ALA A 43 -0.30 2.61 0.75
C ALA A 43 0.37 2.88 -0.60
N VAL A 44 1.68 2.64 -0.64
CA VAL A 44 2.45 2.44 -1.86
C VAL A 44 2.82 0.97 -1.96
N ILE A 45 2.50 0.33 -3.07
CA ILE A 45 2.75 -1.09 -3.30
C ILE A 45 3.66 -1.23 -4.52
N ILE A 46 4.77 -1.94 -4.35
CA ILE A 46 5.64 -2.33 -5.48
C ILE A 46 5.34 -3.78 -5.84
N THR A 47 5.00 -4.03 -7.09
CA THR A 47 4.67 -5.36 -7.59
C THR A 47 5.91 -6.09 -8.10
N THR A 48 5.81 -7.41 -8.23
CA THR A 48 6.91 -8.25 -8.76
C THR A 48 7.27 -7.96 -10.21
N ASP A 49 6.37 -7.34 -10.99
CA ASP A 49 6.62 -6.85 -12.35
C ASP A 49 7.11 -5.39 -12.39
N GLY A 50 7.52 -4.83 -11.25
CA GLY A 50 8.14 -3.50 -11.14
C GLY A 50 7.16 -2.34 -11.23
N LYS A 51 5.85 -2.58 -11.15
CA LYS A 51 4.84 -1.51 -11.14
C LYS A 51 4.69 -0.94 -9.74
N MET A 52 4.50 0.37 -9.69
CA MET A 52 4.07 1.05 -8.49
C MET A 52 2.56 1.25 -8.53
N VAL A 53 1.88 0.83 -7.47
CA VAL A 53 0.46 1.08 -7.25
C VAL A 53 0.33 1.97 -6.03
N ILE A 54 -0.31 3.11 -6.21
CA ILE A 54 -0.49 4.14 -5.19
C ILE A 54 -1.97 4.28 -4.88
N THR A 55 -2.30 4.44 -3.61
CA THR A 55 -3.67 4.75 -3.21
C THR A 55 -3.98 6.23 -3.48
N PRO A 56 -5.27 6.60 -3.69
CA PRO A 56 -5.64 7.92 -4.17
C PRO A 56 -5.16 9.09 -3.30
N GLY A 57 -5.05 8.90 -1.98
CA GLY A 57 -4.59 9.95 -1.07
C GLY A 57 -3.13 10.37 -1.26
N LEU A 58 -2.35 9.59 -2.02
CA LEU A 58 -0.93 9.82 -2.30
C LEU A 58 -0.66 10.27 -3.75
N GLU A 59 -1.69 10.38 -4.60
CA GLU A 59 -1.53 10.88 -5.96
C GLU A 59 -0.91 12.28 -5.97
N GLY A 60 0.14 12.47 -6.78
CA GLY A 60 0.88 13.75 -6.86
C GLY A 60 1.74 14.09 -5.62
N LYS A 61 1.87 13.17 -4.65
CA LYS A 61 2.64 13.38 -3.41
C LYS A 61 3.87 12.47 -3.29
N ILE A 62 4.21 11.76 -4.35
CA ILE A 62 5.34 10.83 -4.38
C ILE A 62 6.36 11.32 -5.39
N GLU A 63 7.59 11.50 -4.93
CA GLU A 63 8.76 11.76 -5.77
C GLU A 63 9.64 10.51 -5.76
N LEU A 64 10.03 10.06 -6.95
CA LEU A 64 11.01 9.01 -7.10
C LEU A 64 12.36 9.66 -7.42
N PRO A 65 13.43 9.33 -6.69
CA PRO A 65 14.76 9.73 -7.12
C PRO A 65 15.05 9.03 -8.45
N LEU A 66 15.34 9.84 -9.47
CA LEU A 66 15.91 9.38 -10.74
C LEU A 66 17.36 8.91 -10.55
#